data_AF-A3RG98-F1
#
_entry.id   AF-A3RG98-F1
#
_cell.length_a   1.000
_cell.length_b   1.000
_cell.length_c   1.000
_cell.angle_alpha   90.00
_cell.angle_beta   90.00
_cell.angle_gamma   90.00
#
_symmetry.space_group_name_H-M   'P 1'
#
loop_
_entity.id
_entity.type
_entity.pdbx_description
1 polymer ?
#
loop_
_entity_poly.entity_id
_entity_poly.type
_entity_poly.pdbx_seq_one_letter_code
_entity_poly.pdbx_strand_id
1 'polypeptide(L)'
;HPQKQEGLSFVGIHIPVGRVQADDMDELARLADEYGTGELRLTVEQNIIIPNIQNSKLEALLKESLLQKFSPEPPILMKGLVACTGNQFCGQAIIETKARALKVTEEVQRRVTVTRPVRMHWTGCPNTCGQVQVADIGFMGS
;
A
#
# COMPACT_ATOMS: atom_id res chain seq x y z
N HIS A 1 -5.41 1.89 14.66
CA HIS A 1 -6.39 0.93 15.20
C HIS A 1 -5.91 0.41 16.55
N PRO A 2 -6.78 0.29 17.58
CA PRO A 2 -6.40 -0.27 18.87
C PRO A 2 -6.01 -1.74 18.75
N GLN A 3 -5.01 -2.18 19.50
CA GLN A 3 -4.63 -3.58 19.64
C GLN A 3 -5.40 -4.24 20.81
N LYS A 4 -5.26 -5.57 20.94
CA LYS A 4 -5.82 -6.31 22.09
C LYS A 4 -5.11 -5.96 23.41
N GLN A 5 -3.84 -5.57 23.33
CA GLN A 5 -3.05 -5.12 24.47
C GLN A 5 -3.47 -3.68 24.81
N GLU A 6 -3.81 -3.46 26.08
CA GLU A 6 -4.24 -2.15 26.55
C GLU A 6 -3.16 -1.09 26.32
N GLY A 7 -3.59 0.10 25.87
CA GLY A 7 -2.70 1.22 25.61
C GLY A 7 -1.88 1.13 24.32
N LEU A 8 -2.02 0.06 23.53
CA LEU A 8 -1.32 -0.12 22.25
C LEU A 8 -2.26 0.00 21.05
N SER A 9 -1.68 0.47 19.95
CA SER A 9 -2.30 0.58 18.63
C SER A 9 -1.35 0.07 17.55
N PHE A 10 -1.90 -0.19 16.37
CA PHE A 10 -1.15 -0.36 15.14
C PHE A 10 -1.63 0.65 14.10
N VAL A 11 -0.72 1.03 13.20
CA VAL A 11 -1.01 1.92 12.07
C VAL A 11 -0.69 1.17 10.78
N GLY A 12 -1.69 1.05 9.90
CA GLY A 12 -1.48 0.60 8.53
C GLY A 12 -1.04 1.79 7.68
N ILE A 13 -0.05 1.56 6.83
CA ILE A 13 0.59 2.56 5.99
C ILE A 13 0.46 2.10 4.54
N HIS A 14 -0.13 2.94 3.70
CA HIS A 14 -0.23 2.65 2.29
C HIS A 14 1.11 2.82 1.58
N ILE A 15 1.53 1.79 0.86
CA ILE A 15 2.70 1.83 -0.01
C ILE A 15 2.21 1.77 -1.45
N PRO A 16 2.24 2.87 -2.21
CA PRO A 16 1.78 2.91 -3.59
C PRO A 16 2.39 1.78 -4.41
N VAL A 17 1.54 0.84 -4.84
CA VAL A 17 1.89 -0.38 -5.60
C VAL A 17 3.09 -1.15 -5.02
N GLY A 18 3.25 -1.13 -3.68
CA GLY A 18 4.30 -1.85 -2.97
C GLY A 18 5.72 -1.51 -3.40
N ARG A 19 5.98 -0.28 -3.85
CA ARG A 19 7.31 0.17 -4.29
C ARG A 19 7.89 1.17 -3.30
N VAL A 20 9.12 0.90 -2.88
CA VAL A 20 9.94 1.76 -2.01
C VAL A 20 11.36 1.87 -2.58
N GLN A 21 12.07 2.95 -2.23
CA GLN A 21 13.51 3.09 -2.44
C GLN A 21 14.27 2.84 -1.12
N ALA A 22 15.60 2.88 -1.15
CA ALA A 22 16.43 2.66 0.05
C ALA A 22 16.07 3.66 1.17
N ASP A 23 16.09 4.96 0.88
CA ASP A 23 15.75 6.01 1.85
C ASP A 23 14.35 5.84 2.45
N ASP A 24 13.39 5.34 1.65
CA ASP A 24 12.03 5.05 2.11
C ASP A 24 12.03 3.90 3.13
N MET A 25 12.84 2.88 2.91
CA MET A 25 12.96 1.74 3.83
C MET A 25 13.64 2.12 5.13
N ASP A 26 14.71 2.92 5.07
CA ASP A 26 15.41 3.40 6.26
C ASP A 26 14.49 4.28 7.12
N GLU A 27 13.69 5.14 6.50
CA GLU A 27 12.74 5.97 7.23
C GLU A 27 11.58 5.15 7.83
N LEU A 28 11.07 4.14 7.12
CA LEU A 28 10.09 3.20 7.68
C LEU A 28 10.66 2.44 8.89
N ALA A 29 11.93 2.04 8.83
CA ALA A 29 12.62 1.39 9.95
C ALA A 29 12.77 2.34 11.14
N ARG A 30 13.19 3.59 10.90
CA ARG A 30 13.24 4.64 11.95
C ARG A 30 11.89 4.81 12.63
N LEU A 31 10.81 4.92 11.87
CA LEU A 31 9.46 5.02 12.43
C LEU A 31 9.09 3.80 13.27
N ALA A 32 9.45 2.59 12.84
CA ALA A 32 9.17 1.38 13.59
C ALA A 32 9.93 1.34 14.93
N ASP A 33 11.17 1.79 14.96
CA ASP A 33 11.99 1.86 16.18
C ASP A 33 11.50 2.95 17.14
N GLU A 34 11.18 4.14 16.63
CA GLU A 34 10.81 5.29 17.46
C GLU A 34 9.39 5.17 18.03
N TYR A 35 8.44 4.72 17.20
CA TYR A 35 7.03 4.68 17.55
C TYR A 35 6.55 3.29 17.97
N GLY A 36 7.11 2.23 17.40
CA GLY A 36 6.74 0.85 17.66
C GLY A 36 7.79 0.10 18.49
N THR A 37 8.11 -1.11 18.05
CA THR A 37 9.09 -2.01 18.69
C THR A 37 10.16 -2.49 17.69
N GLY A 38 10.44 -1.70 16.65
CA GLY A 38 11.33 -2.08 15.54
C GLY A 38 10.75 -3.15 14.61
N GLU A 39 9.44 -3.35 14.63
CA GLU A 39 8.74 -4.35 13.81
C GLU A 39 8.00 -3.69 12.65
N LEU A 40 8.17 -4.23 11.44
CA LEU A 40 7.37 -3.91 10.27
C LEU A 40 6.68 -5.18 9.77
N ARG A 41 5.38 -5.11 9.47
CA ARG A 41 4.63 -6.22 8.86
C ARG A 41 4.23 -5.86 7.45
N LEU A 42 4.44 -6.79 6.51
CA LEU A 42 3.97 -6.66 5.13
C LEU A 42 2.58 -7.28 4.97
N THR A 43 1.74 -6.71 4.10
CA THR A 43 0.43 -7.27 3.73
C THR A 43 0.42 -7.80 2.30
N VAL A 44 -0.55 -8.66 1.99
CA VAL A 44 -0.71 -9.23 0.63
C VAL A 44 -1.19 -8.20 -0.40
N GLU A 45 -1.80 -7.10 0.06
CA GLU A 45 -2.11 -5.90 -0.72
C GLU A 45 -0.89 -4.98 -0.91
N GLN A 46 0.30 -5.46 -0.55
CA GLN A 46 1.58 -4.77 -0.74
C GLN A 46 1.76 -3.52 0.14
N ASN A 47 1.03 -3.44 1.26
CA ASN A 47 1.13 -2.36 2.24
C ASN A 47 1.92 -2.78 3.49
N ILE A 48 2.10 -1.85 4.42
CA ILE A 48 2.87 -2.07 5.65
C ILE A 48 2.00 -1.79 6.89
N ILE A 49 2.27 -2.48 7.99
CA ILE A 49 1.73 -2.18 9.31
C ILE A 49 2.89 -1.98 10.30
N ILE A 50 2.86 -0.88 11.05
CA ILE A 50 3.69 -0.67 12.24
C ILE A 50 2.84 -1.06 13.46
N PRO A 51 3.15 -2.17 14.15
CA PRO A 51 2.44 -2.59 15.35
C PRO A 51 3.06 -1.99 16.62
N ASN A 52 2.40 -2.23 17.75
CA ASN A 52 2.92 -2.04 19.11
C ASN A 52 3.24 -0.57 19.43
N ILE A 53 2.50 0.35 18.83
CA ILE A 53 2.63 1.78 19.06
C ILE A 53 1.87 2.16 20.32
N GLN A 54 2.51 2.84 21.27
CA GLN A 54 1.82 3.39 22.43
C GLN A 54 0.82 4.47 21.98
N ASN A 55 -0.42 4.42 22.49
CA ASN A 55 -1.48 5.34 22.09
C ASN A 55 -1.09 6.82 22.25
N SER A 56 -0.29 7.15 23.26
CA SER A 56 0.24 8.50 23.50
C SER A 56 1.15 9.03 22.38
N LYS A 57 1.77 8.14 21.59
CA LYS A 57 2.67 8.51 20.50
C LYS A 57 1.97 8.65 19.14
N LEU A 58 0.69 8.26 19.03
CA LEU A 58 -0.02 8.23 17.76
C LEU A 58 -0.12 9.62 17.10
N GLU A 59 -0.41 10.66 17.88
CA GLU A 59 -0.54 12.01 17.33
C GLU A 59 0.78 12.51 16.73
N ALA A 60 1.90 12.18 17.37
CA ALA A 60 3.23 12.51 16.86
C ALA A 60 3.55 11.72 15.59
N LEU A 61 3.28 10.40 15.58
CA LEU A 61 3.47 9.56 14.40
C LEU A 61 2.68 10.09 13.20
N LEU A 62 1.41 10.46 13.39
CA LEU A 62 0.55 10.95 12.30
C LEU A 62 1.01 12.28 11.69
N LYS A 63 1.94 12.99 12.34
CA LYS A 63 2.54 14.23 11.85
C LYS A 63 3.87 14.02 11.11
N GLU A 64 4.36 12.78 11.04
CA GLU A 64 5.63 12.46 10.39
C GLU A 64 5.61 12.74 8.90
N SER A 65 6.71 13.29 8.39
CA SER A 65 6.80 13.74 6.99
C SER A 65 6.65 12.59 6.00
N LEU A 66 7.17 11.40 6.33
CA LEU A 66 7.02 10.20 5.50
C LEU A 66 5.54 9.84 5.31
N LEU A 67 4.67 10.06 6.29
CA LEU A 67 3.24 9.74 6.18
C LEU A 67 2.48 10.68 5.23
N GLN A 68 3.09 11.79 4.79
CA GLN A 68 2.55 12.58 3.69
C GLN A 68 2.72 11.87 2.33
N LYS A 69 3.81 11.09 2.19
CA LYS A 69 4.08 10.25 1.01
C LYS A 69 3.37 8.89 1.12
N PHE A 70 3.44 8.26 2.29
CA PHE A 70 2.84 6.96 2.59
C PHE A 70 1.72 7.13 3.61
N SER A 71 0.54 7.49 3.11
CA SER A 71 -0.57 7.86 3.99
C SER A 71 -1.16 6.65 4.73
N PRO A 72 -1.53 6.78 6.02
CA PRO A 72 -2.40 5.82 6.70
C PRO A 72 -3.86 5.89 6.21
N GLU A 73 -4.24 6.98 5.55
CA GLU A 73 -5.58 7.24 5.03
C GLU A 73 -5.54 7.70 3.55
N PRO A 74 -5.05 6.88 2.61
CA PRO A 74 -5.11 7.24 1.20
C PRO A 74 -6.56 7.17 0.70
N PRO A 75 -6.84 7.70 -0.51
CA PRO A 75 -8.13 7.49 -1.17
C PRO A 75 -8.53 6.02 -1.23
N ILE A 76 -9.83 5.75 -1.15
CA ILE A 76 -10.36 4.39 -0.99
C ILE A 76 -9.95 3.42 -2.10
N LEU A 77 -9.83 3.88 -3.34
CA LEU A 77 -9.37 3.05 -4.46
C LEU A 77 -7.88 2.69 -4.37
N MET A 78 -7.05 3.56 -3.79
CA MET A 78 -5.64 3.28 -3.54
C MET A 78 -5.45 2.24 -2.41
N LYS A 79 -6.34 2.24 -1.40
CA LYS A 79 -6.32 1.22 -0.32
C LYS A 79 -6.43 -0.20 -0.87
N GLY A 80 -7.18 -0.40 -1.95
CA GLY A 80 -7.43 -1.69 -2.58
C GLY A 80 -6.64 -1.94 -3.87
N LEU A 81 -5.64 -1.10 -4.19
CA LEU A 81 -4.85 -1.23 -5.41
C LEU A 81 -3.67 -2.19 -5.22
N VAL A 82 -3.60 -3.21 -6.07
CA VAL A 82 -2.48 -4.16 -6.13
C VAL A 82 -1.92 -4.21 -7.55
N ALA A 83 -0.60 -4.18 -7.71
CA ALA A 83 0.03 -4.30 -9.02
C ALA A 83 1.28 -5.19 -8.99
N CYS A 84 1.38 -6.16 -9.91
CA CYS A 84 2.59 -6.98 -10.02
C CYS A 84 3.77 -6.18 -10.60
N THR A 85 4.93 -6.82 -10.72
CA THR A 85 6.18 -6.20 -11.19
C THR A 85 6.07 -5.53 -12.56
N GLY A 86 5.37 -6.14 -13.52
CA GLY A 86 5.27 -5.65 -14.89
C GLY A 86 6.59 -5.64 -15.67
N ASN A 87 6.55 -5.11 -16.89
CA ASN A 87 7.69 -5.13 -17.82
C ASN A 87 8.82 -4.16 -17.47
N GLN A 88 8.72 -3.42 -16.36
CA GLN A 88 9.85 -2.67 -15.82
C GLN A 88 11.01 -3.62 -15.49
N PHE A 89 10.72 -4.82 -14.98
CA PHE A 89 11.74 -5.80 -14.59
C PHE A 89 11.38 -7.26 -14.92
N CYS A 90 10.10 -7.63 -15.03
CA CYS A 90 9.71 -9.01 -15.30
C CYS A 90 9.78 -9.30 -16.81
N GLY A 91 10.66 -10.22 -17.22
CA GLY A 91 10.81 -10.62 -18.63
C GLY A 91 9.62 -11.40 -19.22
N GLN A 92 8.65 -11.80 -18.40
CA GLN A 92 7.40 -12.44 -18.86
C GLN A 92 6.24 -11.46 -19.02
N ALA A 93 6.40 -10.20 -18.56
CA ALA A 93 5.33 -9.24 -18.59
C ALA A 93 5.13 -8.68 -20.00
N ILE A 94 3.86 -8.61 -20.42
CA ILE A 94 3.44 -8.07 -21.71
C ILE A 94 3.34 -6.53 -21.63
N ILE A 95 2.92 -6.01 -20.47
CA ILE A 95 2.73 -4.57 -20.23
C ILE A 95 3.49 -4.04 -19.01
N GLU A 96 3.63 -2.71 -18.97
CA GLU A 96 3.97 -1.98 -17.76
C GLU A 96 2.74 -1.95 -16.82
N THR A 97 2.95 -2.17 -15.52
CA THR A 97 1.86 -2.32 -14.54
C THR A 97 1.85 -1.24 -13.48
N LYS A 98 2.95 -1.01 -12.77
CA LYS A 98 2.97 -0.20 -11.54
C LYS A 98 2.64 1.27 -11.80
N ALA A 99 3.36 1.92 -12.73
CA ALA A 99 3.11 3.32 -13.05
C ALA A 99 1.76 3.51 -13.73
N ARG A 100 1.38 2.58 -14.62
CA ARG A 100 0.07 2.55 -15.29
C ARG A 100 -1.09 2.46 -14.30
N ALA A 101 -1.03 1.53 -13.36
CA ALA A 101 -2.07 1.26 -12.38
C ALA A 101 -2.32 2.48 -11.48
N LEU A 102 -1.25 3.14 -11.02
CA LEU A 102 -1.34 4.40 -10.27
C LEU A 102 -2.03 5.47 -11.09
N LYS A 103 -1.52 5.77 -12.29
CA LYS A 103 -2.07 6.84 -13.16
C LYS A 103 -3.54 6.63 -13.48
N VAL A 104 -3.95 5.40 -13.77
CA VAL A 104 -5.36 5.09 -14.08
C VAL A 104 -6.22 5.25 -12.82
N THR A 105 -5.76 4.75 -11.69
CA THR A 105 -6.51 4.85 -10.42
C THR A 105 -6.68 6.30 -9.98
N GLU A 106 -5.65 7.14 -10.13
CA GLU A 106 -5.70 8.58 -9.85
C GLU A 106 -6.73 9.30 -10.72
N GLU A 107 -6.81 8.96 -12.00
CA GLU A 107 -7.78 9.59 -12.91
C GLU A 107 -9.21 9.11 -12.61
N VAL A 108 -9.39 7.82 -12.29
CA VAL A 108 -10.71 7.27 -11.93
C VAL A 108 -11.24 7.94 -10.66
N GLN A 109 -10.45 7.98 -9.58
CA GLN A 109 -10.89 8.61 -8.32
C GLN A 109 -11.15 10.12 -8.47
N ARG A 110 -10.55 10.79 -9.48
CA ARG A 110 -10.83 12.20 -9.77
C ARG A 110 -12.22 12.41 -10.38
N ARG A 111 -12.77 11.38 -11.02
CA ARG A 111 -14.05 11.43 -11.75
C ARG A 111 -15.20 10.86 -10.95
N VAL A 112 -14.94 9.93 -10.04
CA VAL A 112 -16.00 9.24 -9.30
C VAL A 112 -15.68 9.14 -7.81
N THR A 113 -16.72 9.30 -7.00
CA THR A 113 -16.68 8.98 -5.58
C THR A 113 -17.31 7.62 -5.36
N VAL A 114 -16.61 6.72 -4.67
CA VAL A 114 -17.13 5.41 -4.27
C VAL A 114 -17.12 5.29 -2.76
N THR A 115 -18.19 4.71 -2.20
CA THR A 115 -18.31 4.46 -0.75
C THR A 115 -17.93 3.04 -0.37
N ARG A 116 -17.91 2.11 -1.33
CA ARG A 116 -17.50 0.73 -1.15
C ARG A 116 -15.99 0.58 -1.40
N PRO A 117 -15.28 -0.26 -0.62
CA PRO A 117 -13.86 -0.51 -0.81
C PRO A 117 -13.60 -1.45 -2.00
N VAL A 118 -13.74 -0.92 -3.22
CA VAL A 118 -13.47 -1.66 -4.46
C VAL A 118 -11.98 -1.98 -4.57
N ARG A 119 -11.64 -3.25 -4.80
CA ARG A 119 -10.28 -3.75 -5.00
C ARG A 119 -9.94 -3.85 -6.48
N MET A 120 -8.85 -3.22 -6.87
CA MET A 120 -8.36 -3.21 -8.25
C MET A 120 -7.00 -3.88 -8.32
N HIS A 121 -6.89 -4.93 -9.13
CA HIS A 121 -5.65 -5.70 -9.25
C HIS A 121 -5.13 -5.65 -10.68
N TRP A 122 -3.83 -5.40 -10.83
CA TRP A 122 -3.14 -5.32 -12.11
C TRP A 122 -2.09 -6.42 -12.23
N THR A 123 -2.16 -7.21 -13.31
CA THR A 123 -1.14 -8.20 -13.67
C THR A 123 -0.65 -7.99 -15.10
N GLY A 124 0.66 -8.13 -15.31
CA GLY A 124 1.29 -7.87 -16.60
C GLY A 124 1.21 -9.01 -17.62
N CYS A 125 0.82 -10.22 -17.22
CA CYS A 125 0.71 -11.39 -18.08
C CYS A 125 -0.25 -12.45 -17.48
N PRO A 126 -0.56 -13.55 -18.21
CA PRO A 126 -1.49 -14.59 -17.78
C PRO A 126 -1.12 -15.35 -16.49
N ASN A 127 0.13 -15.27 -16.02
CA ASN A 127 0.53 -15.89 -14.74
C ASN A 127 -0.19 -15.32 -13.51
N THR A 128 -0.83 -14.16 -13.65
CA THR A 128 -1.69 -13.56 -12.62
C THR A 128 -1.04 -13.40 -11.25
N CYS A 129 0.24 -13.02 -11.18
CA CYS A 129 0.89 -12.74 -9.89
C CYS A 129 0.22 -11.59 -9.12
N GLY A 130 -0.45 -10.66 -9.83
CA GLY A 130 -1.30 -9.63 -9.23
C GLY A 130 -2.69 -10.14 -8.78
N GLN A 131 -3.02 -11.41 -9.02
CA GLN A 131 -4.22 -12.11 -8.56
C GLN A 131 -5.54 -11.48 -9.04
N VAL A 132 -5.65 -11.19 -10.34
CA VAL A 132 -6.81 -10.47 -10.90
C VAL A 132 -8.14 -11.18 -10.70
N GLN A 133 -8.14 -12.49 -10.46
CA GLN A 133 -9.32 -13.31 -10.22
C GLN A 133 -9.96 -13.06 -8.84
N VAL A 134 -9.20 -12.52 -7.87
CA VAL A 134 -9.73 -12.20 -6.54
C VAL A 134 -10.20 -10.75 -6.44
N ALA A 135 -9.97 -9.93 -7.47
CA ALA A 135 -10.29 -8.51 -7.47
C ALA A 135 -11.78 -8.26 -7.77
N ASP A 136 -12.28 -7.12 -7.33
CA ASP A 136 -13.59 -6.66 -7.80
C ASP A 136 -13.51 -6.21 -9.27
N ILE A 137 -12.37 -5.60 -9.65
CA ILE A 137 -12.02 -5.27 -11.03
C ILE A 137 -10.57 -5.67 -11.29
N GLY A 138 -10.37 -6.68 -12.13
CA GLY A 138 -9.06 -7.21 -12.50
C GLY A 138 -8.58 -6.77 -13.88
N PHE A 139 -7.31 -6.41 -14.01
CA PHE A 139 -6.67 -5.97 -15.26
C PHE A 139 -5.52 -6.89 -15.62
N MET A 140 -5.64 -7.62 -16.73
CA MET A 140 -4.60 -8.50 -17.26
C MET A 140 -4.01 -7.91 -18.54
N GLY A 141 -2.68 -7.81 -18.60
CA GLY A 141 -1.96 -7.38 -19.79
C GLY A 141 -2.14 -8.35 -20.97
N SER A 142 -2.31 -7.77 -22.15
CA SER A 142 -2.52 -8.43 -23.44
C SER A 142 -1.70 -7.75 -24.53
#